data_AF-T0RN73-F1
#
_entry.id   AF-T0RN73-F1
#
_cell.length_a   1.000
_cell.length_b   1.000
_cell.length_c   1.000
_cell.angle_alpha   90.00
_cell.angle_beta   90.00
_cell.angle_gamma   90.00
#
_symmetry.space_group_name_H-M   'P 1'
#
loop_
_entity.id
_entity.type
_entity.pdbx_description
1 polymer ?
#
loop_
_entity_poly.entity_id
_entity_poly.type
_entity_poly.pdbx_seq_one_letter_code
_entity_poly.pdbx_strand_id
1 'polypeptide(L)'
;MERKCVQYGLNFSLGRDGSNVRIQEKKGAGHFANINGRAIIDGPWALKLAFYSFENFKLDTVAKEVLGDGKDIESTGSEKVEEIQRRFEEDKLGLAKYNLLDCTLVLDIYDKLHLIDHLCKRVLYSGQLLDRLGMSSRAFDHVYLPLVHRKGFVAGNILDIQKDASSLGGYVMEGLKGLHEHVVVLDFKSLYPTIIQTFKIDPYSRLRGDVNSLTTVNGVN
;
A
#
# COMPACT_ATOMS: atom_id res chain seq x y z
N MET A 1 -20.34 12.06 -3.38
CA MET A 1 -20.32 13.51 -3.67
C MET A 1 -20.54 13.79 -5.15
N GLU A 2 -19.67 13.33 -6.06
CA GLU A 2 -19.79 13.56 -7.52
C GLU A 2 -21.22 13.33 -8.07
N ARG A 3 -21.83 12.16 -7.83
CA ARG A 3 -23.21 11.88 -8.25
C ARG A 3 -24.24 12.92 -7.79
N LYS A 4 -24.07 13.48 -6.58
CA LYS A 4 -24.94 14.54 -6.05
C LYS A 4 -24.66 15.87 -6.74
N CYS A 5 -23.40 16.21 -6.98
CA CYS A 5 -23.04 17.40 -7.76
C CYS A 5 -23.66 17.35 -9.16
N VAL A 6 -23.57 16.20 -9.86
CA VAL A 6 -24.21 15.98 -11.16
C VAL A 6 -25.73 16.14 -11.07
N GLN A 7 -26.37 15.53 -10.06
CA GLN A 7 -27.81 15.63 -9.84
C GLN A 7 -28.29 17.09 -9.69
N TYR A 8 -27.50 17.94 -9.03
CA TYR A 8 -27.85 19.34 -8.77
C TYR A 8 -27.22 20.35 -9.75
N GLY A 9 -26.56 19.88 -10.82
CA GLY A 9 -25.90 20.78 -11.79
C GLY A 9 -24.72 21.58 -11.22
N LEU A 10 -24.06 21.06 -10.17
CA LEU A 10 -22.92 21.69 -9.52
C LEU A 10 -21.60 21.12 -10.07
N ASN A 11 -20.61 22.00 -10.24
CA ASN A 11 -19.26 21.59 -10.59
C ASN A 11 -18.55 20.97 -9.37
N PHE A 12 -18.06 19.73 -9.52
CA PHE A 12 -17.27 19.06 -8.48
C PHE A 12 -15.78 19.37 -8.66
N SER A 13 -15.39 20.62 -8.38
CA SER A 13 -14.05 21.16 -8.64
C SER A 13 -13.21 21.23 -7.36
N LEU A 14 -12.44 20.19 -7.08
CA LEU A 14 -11.53 20.13 -5.92
C LEU A 14 -10.05 20.29 -6.29
N GLY A 15 -9.73 20.39 -7.58
CA GLY A 15 -8.36 20.60 -8.07
C GLY A 15 -7.77 21.91 -7.54
N ARG A 16 -6.45 21.93 -7.28
CA ARG A 16 -5.76 23.18 -6.90
C ARG A 16 -5.83 24.23 -8.02
N ASP A 17 -5.96 23.78 -9.26
CA ASP A 17 -6.14 24.57 -10.48
C ASP A 17 -7.62 24.86 -10.81
N GLY A 18 -8.56 24.53 -9.92
CA GLY A 18 -9.99 24.62 -10.17
C GLY A 18 -10.54 23.53 -11.10
N SER A 19 -9.74 22.53 -11.46
CA SER A 19 -10.22 21.42 -12.28
C SER A 19 -11.19 20.50 -11.55
N ASN A 20 -12.06 19.85 -12.34
CA ASN A 20 -12.99 18.86 -11.84
C ASN A 20 -12.28 17.60 -11.36
N VAL A 21 -12.83 16.98 -10.31
CA VAL A 21 -12.41 15.65 -9.86
C VAL A 21 -12.67 14.65 -10.98
N ARG A 22 -11.67 13.81 -11.28
CA ARG A 22 -11.82 12.72 -12.26
C ARG A 22 -11.99 11.42 -11.52
N ILE A 23 -13.12 10.74 -11.72
CA ILE A 23 -13.34 9.41 -11.17
C ILE A 23 -13.23 8.38 -12.30
N GLN A 24 -12.38 7.37 -12.09
CA GLN A 24 -12.17 6.28 -13.03
C GLN A 24 -12.56 4.96 -12.36
N GLU A 25 -13.44 4.21 -13.02
CA GLU A 25 -13.71 2.84 -12.64
C GLU A 25 -12.64 1.92 -13.24
N LYS A 26 -12.05 1.06 -12.42
CA LYS A 26 -11.19 -0.04 -12.87
C LYS A 26 -11.89 -1.35 -12.58
N LYS A 27 -12.10 -2.15 -13.63
CA LYS A 27 -12.70 -3.48 -13.51
C LYS A 27 -11.98 -4.29 -12.43
N GLY A 28 -12.75 -4.76 -11.44
CA GLY A 28 -12.25 -5.57 -10.32
C GLY A 28 -11.46 -4.82 -9.23
N ALA A 29 -11.17 -3.53 -9.40
CA ALA A 29 -10.41 -2.73 -8.44
C ALA A 29 -11.19 -1.52 -7.87
N GLY A 30 -12.41 -1.28 -8.36
CA GLY A 30 -13.30 -0.23 -7.85
C GLY A 30 -13.05 1.14 -8.50
N HIS A 31 -13.46 2.19 -7.78
CA HIS A 31 -13.41 3.57 -8.27
C HIS A 31 -12.18 4.29 -7.71
N PHE A 32 -11.46 5.00 -8.57
CA PHE A 32 -10.30 5.80 -8.21
C PHE A 32 -10.57 7.26 -8.55
N ALA A 33 -10.48 8.13 -7.55
CA ALA A 33 -10.55 9.56 -7.75
C ALA A 33 -9.16 10.14 -8.00
N ASN A 34 -9.08 11.14 -8.87
CA ASN A 34 -7.88 11.95 -9.07
C ASN A 34 -8.24 13.42 -8.97
N ILE A 35 -7.46 14.16 -8.19
CA ILE A 35 -7.62 15.59 -7.97
C ILE A 35 -6.29 16.25 -8.29
N ASN A 36 -6.27 17.14 -9.29
CA ASN A 36 -5.04 17.81 -9.71
C ASN A 36 -4.40 18.57 -8.53
N GLY A 37 -3.12 18.30 -8.28
CA GLY A 37 -2.35 18.94 -7.22
C GLY A 37 -2.68 18.47 -5.80
N ARG A 38 -3.42 17.36 -5.62
CA ARG A 38 -3.71 16.77 -4.30
C ARG A 38 -3.53 15.24 -4.33
N ALA A 39 -2.92 14.70 -3.30
CA ALA A 39 -2.90 13.26 -3.06
C ALA A 39 -4.15 12.83 -2.29
N ILE A 40 -4.72 11.67 -2.64
CA ILE A 40 -5.86 11.07 -1.93
C ILE A 40 -5.34 9.84 -1.20
N ILE A 41 -5.50 9.81 0.12
CA ILE A 41 -5.05 8.70 0.95
C ILE A 41 -6.28 8.14 1.65
N ASP A 42 -6.58 6.88 1.34
CA ASP A 42 -7.67 6.15 1.99
C ASP A 42 -7.14 5.37 3.20
N GLY A 43 -7.82 5.48 4.34
CA GLY A 43 -7.40 4.91 5.62
C GLY A 43 -7.11 3.41 5.58
N PRO A 44 -8.11 2.56 5.25
CA PRO A 44 -7.91 1.12 5.18
C PRO A 44 -6.79 0.69 4.23
N TRP A 45 -6.66 1.36 3.08
CA TRP A 45 -5.59 1.07 2.13
C TRP A 45 -4.22 1.48 2.67
N ALA A 46 -4.10 2.68 3.24
CA ALA A 46 -2.85 3.18 3.82
C ALA A 46 -2.36 2.33 5.00
N LEU A 47 -3.28 1.91 5.87
CA LEU A 47 -2.98 1.03 7.00
C LEU A 47 -2.46 -0.33 6.55
N LYS A 48 -3.12 -0.96 5.57
CA LYS A 48 -2.66 -2.23 4.97
C LYS A 48 -1.29 -2.08 4.33
N LEU A 49 -1.07 -0.96 3.64
CA LEU A 49 0.22 -0.65 3.04
C LEU A 49 1.34 -0.51 4.08
N ALA A 50 1.03 -0.02 5.27
CA ALA A 50 1.94 0.07 6.40
C ALA A 50 1.97 -1.22 7.26
N PHE A 51 1.45 -2.34 6.72
CA PHE A 51 1.46 -3.67 7.34
C PHE A 51 0.62 -3.81 8.61
N TYR A 52 -0.31 -2.88 8.86
CA TYR A 52 -1.27 -3.04 9.95
C TYR A 52 -2.36 -4.04 9.56
N SER A 53 -2.73 -4.87 10.53
CA SER A 53 -3.84 -5.82 10.45
C SER A 53 -4.74 -5.61 11.67
N PHE A 54 -6.04 -5.56 11.43
CA PHE A 54 -7.09 -5.40 12.43
C PHE A 54 -8.14 -6.48 12.20
N GLU A 55 -8.99 -6.76 13.20
CA GLU A 55 -10.14 -7.66 13.02
C GLU A 55 -11.00 -7.23 11.81
N ASN A 56 -11.24 -5.93 11.69
CA ASN A 56 -11.82 -5.30 10.53
C ASN A 56 -11.37 -3.83 10.44
N PHE A 57 -11.54 -3.22 9.26
CA PHE A 57 -11.09 -1.84 9.00
C PHE A 57 -12.20 -0.79 9.18
N LYS A 58 -13.24 -1.07 9.97
CA LYS A 58 -14.20 -0.02 10.36
C LYS A 58 -13.48 0.97 11.26
N LEU A 59 -13.80 2.26 11.10
CA LEU A 59 -13.17 3.34 11.86
C LEU A 59 -13.25 3.14 13.37
N ASP A 60 -14.34 2.56 13.88
CA ASP A 60 -14.51 2.28 15.31
C ASP A 60 -13.53 1.21 15.82
N THR A 61 -13.43 0.07 15.13
CA THR A 61 -12.47 -0.98 15.46
C THR A 61 -11.03 -0.46 15.45
N VAL A 62 -10.66 0.27 14.39
CA VAL A 62 -9.30 0.82 14.26
C VAL A 62 -9.04 1.89 15.32
N ALA A 63 -9.98 2.80 15.58
CA ALA A 63 -9.83 3.84 16.60
C ALA A 63 -9.67 3.23 18.00
N LYS A 64 -10.49 2.24 18.36
CA LYS A 64 -10.39 1.56 19.65
C LYS A 64 -9.05 0.86 19.83
N GLU A 65 -8.59 0.13 18.82
CA GLU A 65 -7.32 -0.62 18.90
C GLU A 65 -6.10 0.31 18.90
N VAL A 66 -6.13 1.39 18.10
CA VAL A 66 -5.01 2.32 17.96
C VAL A 66 -4.99 3.36 19.08
N LEU A 67 -6.11 4.02 19.36
CA LEU A 67 -6.22 5.16 20.27
C LEU A 67 -6.60 4.74 21.70
N GLY A 68 -7.37 3.66 21.86
CA GLY A 68 -7.94 3.23 23.15
C GLY A 68 -9.33 3.83 23.43
N ASP A 69 -9.77 4.80 22.63
CA ASP A 69 -11.06 5.49 22.77
C ASP A 69 -12.16 4.84 21.91
N GLY A 70 -13.35 4.71 22.50
CA GLY A 70 -14.59 4.34 21.80
C GLY A 70 -15.36 5.56 21.30
N LYS A 71 -16.21 5.40 20.28
CA LYS A 71 -17.02 6.49 19.68
C LYS A 71 -18.23 6.91 20.53
N ASP A 72 -18.75 8.09 20.23
CA ASP A 72 -19.99 8.70 20.78
C ASP A 72 -21.30 7.94 20.43
N ILE A 73 -21.29 7.06 19.40
CA ILE A 73 -22.42 6.19 19.05
C ILE A 73 -21.93 4.75 19.02
N GLU A 74 -22.35 3.96 20.01
CA GLU A 74 -22.01 2.53 20.14
C GLU A 74 -22.92 1.61 19.30
N SER A 75 -24.01 2.14 18.73
CA SER A 75 -24.99 1.36 17.95
C SER A 75 -24.40 0.82 16.64
N THR A 76 -24.82 -0.39 16.26
CA THR A 76 -24.35 -1.06 15.04
C THR A 76 -25.49 -1.25 14.02
N GLY A 77 -25.15 -1.32 12.73
CA GLY A 77 -26.13 -1.65 11.68
C GLY A 77 -27.23 -0.59 11.49
N SER A 78 -28.49 -1.03 11.44
CA SER A 78 -29.67 -0.20 11.17
C SER A 78 -29.91 0.86 12.24
N GLU A 79 -29.66 0.52 13.51
CA GLU A 79 -29.83 1.43 14.66
C GLU A 79 -28.96 2.68 14.52
N LYS A 80 -27.75 2.53 13.95
CA LYS A 80 -26.86 3.66 13.69
C LYS A 80 -27.44 4.61 12.64
N VAL A 81 -28.12 4.08 11.62
CA VAL A 81 -28.75 4.90 10.57
C VAL A 81 -29.96 5.63 11.13
N GLU A 82 -30.77 4.95 11.94
CA GLU A 82 -31.92 5.55 12.62
C GLU A 82 -31.49 6.69 13.56
N GLU A 83 -30.44 6.50 14.36
CA GLU A 83 -29.93 7.57 15.23
C GLU A 83 -29.35 8.76 14.43
N ILE A 84 -28.67 8.51 13.30
CA ILE A 84 -28.21 9.58 12.42
C ILE A 84 -29.40 10.37 11.85
N GLN A 85 -30.47 9.67 11.43
CA GLN A 85 -31.68 10.30 10.92
C GLN A 85 -32.40 11.11 12.00
N ARG A 86 -32.55 10.53 13.20
CA ARG A 86 -33.14 11.22 14.36
C ARG A 86 -32.35 12.48 14.70
N ARG A 87 -31.02 12.42 14.81
CA ARG A 87 -30.19 13.62 15.03
C ARG A 87 -30.30 14.61 13.87
N PHE A 88 -30.46 14.18 12.63
CA PHE A 88 -30.68 15.11 11.52
C PHE A 88 -31.99 15.90 11.65
N GLU A 89 -33.07 15.26 12.13
CA GLU A 89 -34.39 15.85 12.30
C GLU A 89 -34.50 16.68 13.60
N GLU A 90 -33.94 16.17 14.69
CA GLU A 90 -34.17 16.66 16.05
C GLU A 90 -32.94 17.33 16.71
N ASP A 91 -31.71 16.93 16.34
CA ASP A 91 -30.47 17.38 17.01
C ASP A 91 -29.28 17.53 16.05
N LYS A 92 -29.35 18.55 15.19
CA LYS A 92 -28.32 18.80 14.17
C LYS A 92 -26.95 19.15 14.77
N LEU A 93 -26.93 19.73 15.98
CA LEU A 93 -25.69 20.03 16.69
C LEU A 93 -25.01 18.74 17.17
N GLY A 94 -25.78 17.81 17.73
CA GLY A 94 -25.31 16.46 18.06
C GLY A 94 -24.81 15.69 16.85
N LEU A 95 -25.48 15.82 15.69
CA LEU A 95 -25.01 15.24 14.43
C LEU A 95 -23.69 15.86 13.96
N ALA A 96 -23.56 17.20 14.02
CA ALA A 96 -22.34 17.90 13.63
C ALA A 96 -21.16 17.50 14.52
N LYS A 97 -21.38 17.38 15.84
CA LYS A 97 -20.37 16.90 16.80
C LYS A 97 -19.92 15.47 16.47
N TYR A 98 -20.87 14.57 16.19
CA TYR A 98 -20.57 13.20 15.77
C TYR A 98 -19.73 13.17 14.48
N ASN A 99 -20.11 13.97 13.47
CA ASN A 99 -19.36 14.03 12.20
C ASN A 99 -17.94 14.58 12.39
N LEU A 100 -17.78 15.62 13.21
CA LEU A 100 -16.47 16.18 13.54
C LEU A 100 -15.59 15.16 14.28
N LEU A 101 -16.16 14.39 15.21
CA LEU A 101 -15.44 13.32 15.90
C LEU A 101 -14.95 12.25 14.93
N ASP A 102 -15.80 11.80 14.00
CA ASP A 102 -15.39 10.84 12.96
C ASP A 102 -14.20 11.34 12.12
N CYS A 103 -14.17 12.64 11.77
CA CYS A 103 -13.03 13.23 11.07
C CYS A 103 -11.78 13.34 11.96
N THR A 104 -11.94 13.69 13.23
CA THR A 104 -10.85 13.87 14.18
C THR A 104 -10.15 12.54 14.47
N LEU A 105 -10.92 11.46 14.69
CA LEU A 105 -10.38 10.12 14.89
C LEU A 105 -9.49 9.65 13.74
N VAL A 106 -9.84 9.97 12.48
CA VAL A 106 -8.99 9.64 11.33
C VAL A 106 -7.64 10.36 11.42
N LEU A 107 -7.65 11.65 11.77
CA LEU A 107 -6.41 12.43 11.92
C LEU A 107 -5.56 11.90 13.09
N ASP A 108 -6.19 11.61 14.24
CA ASP A 108 -5.51 11.09 15.42
C ASP A 108 -4.88 9.72 15.17
N ILE A 109 -5.57 8.83 14.45
CA ILE A 109 -5.00 7.54 14.02
C ILE A 109 -3.78 7.77 13.13
N TYR A 110 -3.87 8.69 12.17
CA TYR A 110 -2.78 8.98 11.26
C TYR A 110 -1.57 9.57 11.97
N ASP A 111 -1.79 10.43 12.96
CA ASP A 111 -0.74 11.05 13.77
C ASP A 111 -0.08 10.04 14.71
N LYS A 112 -0.88 9.28 15.47
CA LYS A 112 -0.37 8.26 16.41
C LYS A 112 0.47 7.17 15.73
N LEU A 113 0.11 6.81 14.50
CA LEU A 113 0.84 5.82 13.70
C LEU A 113 1.95 6.45 12.82
N HIS A 114 2.11 7.78 12.83
CA HIS A 114 2.98 8.53 11.93
C HIS A 114 2.82 8.09 10.46
N LEU A 115 1.57 7.87 10.05
CA LEU A 115 1.26 7.15 8.82
C LEU A 115 1.68 7.96 7.58
N ILE A 116 1.47 9.27 7.58
CA ILE A 116 1.90 10.14 6.49
C ILE A 116 3.42 10.12 6.33
N ASP A 117 4.17 10.23 7.42
CA ASP A 117 5.64 10.18 7.38
C ASP A 117 6.15 8.84 6.86
N HIS A 118 5.51 7.74 7.28
CA HIS A 118 5.80 6.42 6.76
C HIS A 118 5.59 6.33 5.25
N LEU A 119 4.44 6.80 4.74
CA LEU A 119 4.13 6.80 3.31
C LEU A 119 5.09 7.72 2.52
N CYS A 120 5.43 8.90 3.05
CA CYS A 120 6.40 9.81 2.45
C CYS A 120 7.79 9.16 2.32
N LYS A 121 8.27 8.44 3.35
CA LYS A 121 9.53 7.68 3.26
C LYS A 121 9.47 6.64 2.14
N ARG A 122 8.34 5.94 1.99
CA ARG A 122 8.18 4.96 0.90
C ARG A 122 8.19 5.60 -0.48
N VAL A 123 7.62 6.79 -0.64
CA VAL A 123 7.72 7.58 -1.87
C VAL A 123 9.19 7.84 -2.21
N LEU A 124 9.99 8.28 -1.24
CA LEU A 124 11.41 8.59 -1.47
C LEU A 124 12.21 7.38 -1.96
N TYR A 125 11.95 6.18 -1.42
CA TYR A 125 12.69 4.96 -1.83
C TYR A 125 12.17 4.34 -3.12
N SER A 126 10.87 4.46 -3.41
CA SER A 126 10.25 3.81 -4.57
C SER A 126 10.10 4.72 -5.78
N GLY A 127 10.19 6.04 -5.60
CA GLY A 127 9.88 7.04 -6.61
C GLY A 127 8.43 7.07 -7.07
N GLN A 128 7.54 6.36 -6.37
CA GLN A 128 6.12 6.31 -6.70
C GLN A 128 5.37 7.48 -6.07
N LEU A 129 4.19 7.79 -6.63
CA LEU A 129 3.31 8.79 -6.05
C LEU A 129 2.70 8.29 -4.74
N LEU A 130 2.46 9.20 -3.80
CA LEU A 130 1.98 8.92 -2.45
C LEU A 130 0.66 8.14 -2.42
N ASP A 131 -0.23 8.41 -3.37
CA ASP A 131 -1.54 7.78 -3.56
C ASP A 131 -1.50 6.53 -4.45
N ARG A 132 -0.31 6.11 -4.91
CA ARG A 132 -0.12 4.96 -5.82
C ARG A 132 0.97 3.98 -5.38
N LEU A 133 1.29 3.99 -4.09
CA LEU A 133 2.25 3.08 -3.49
C LEU A 133 1.82 1.61 -3.59
N GLY A 134 2.80 0.70 -3.50
CA GLY A 134 2.57 -0.75 -3.46
C GLY A 134 2.80 -1.50 -4.78
N MET A 135 3.16 -0.80 -5.86
CA MET A 135 3.46 -1.44 -7.15
C MET A 135 4.95 -1.76 -7.27
N SER A 136 5.39 -2.93 -6.82
CA SER A 136 6.83 -3.29 -6.76
C SER A 136 7.56 -3.18 -8.11
N SER A 137 6.93 -3.61 -9.21
CA SER A 137 7.51 -3.49 -10.56
C SER A 137 7.79 -2.04 -10.94
N ARG A 138 6.89 -1.11 -10.63
CA ARG A 138 7.07 0.32 -10.91
C ARG A 138 8.16 0.95 -10.05
N ALA A 139 8.32 0.51 -8.79
CA ALA A 139 9.45 0.93 -7.97
C ALA A 139 10.76 0.47 -8.59
N PHE A 140 10.81 -0.79 -9.01
CA PHE A 140 11.99 -1.36 -9.65
C PHE A 140 12.34 -0.58 -10.91
N ASP A 141 11.39 -0.35 -11.81
CA ASP A 141 11.63 0.43 -13.04
C ASP A 141 12.16 1.83 -12.74
N HIS A 142 11.56 2.53 -11.76
CA HIS A 142 11.98 3.88 -11.38
C HIS A 142 13.44 3.93 -10.95
N VAL A 143 13.87 2.97 -10.12
CA VAL A 143 15.24 2.91 -9.60
C VAL A 143 16.22 2.37 -10.64
N TYR A 144 15.81 1.36 -11.41
CA TYR A 144 16.70 0.56 -12.23
C TYR A 144 16.95 1.15 -13.62
N LEU A 145 15.93 1.73 -14.28
CA LEU A 145 16.07 2.25 -15.64
C LEU A 145 17.17 3.32 -15.78
N PRO A 146 17.31 4.32 -14.88
CA PRO A 146 18.39 5.30 -14.99
C PRO A 146 19.79 4.66 -14.92
N LEU A 147 19.96 3.61 -14.09
CA LEU A 147 21.23 2.91 -13.92
C LEU A 147 21.62 2.13 -15.19
N VAL A 148 20.66 1.44 -15.80
CA VAL A 148 20.87 0.71 -17.06
C VAL A 148 21.14 1.65 -18.22
N HIS A 149 20.42 2.77 -18.31
CA HIS A 149 20.64 3.79 -19.34
C HIS A 149 22.05 4.38 -19.27
N ARG A 150 22.60 4.61 -18.05
CA ARG A 150 23.99 5.06 -17.86
C ARG A 150 25.04 4.05 -18.33
N LYS A 151 24.68 2.76 -18.44
CA LYS A 151 25.52 1.71 -19.03
C LYS A 151 25.38 1.60 -20.55
N GLY A 152 24.53 2.43 -21.18
CA GLY A 152 24.29 2.41 -22.63
C GLY A 152 23.25 1.38 -23.09
N PHE A 153 22.40 0.90 -22.19
CA PHE A 153 21.38 -0.12 -22.49
C PHE A 153 19.98 0.47 -22.32
N VAL A 154 19.01 -0.11 -23.03
CA VAL A 154 17.57 0.19 -22.88
C VAL A 154 16.86 -1.09 -22.47
N ALA A 155 15.88 -0.99 -21.57
CA ALA A 155 15.08 -2.14 -21.15
C ALA A 155 14.22 -2.67 -22.32
N GLY A 156 14.13 -3.99 -22.46
CA GLY A 156 13.25 -4.64 -23.43
C GLY A 156 11.77 -4.56 -23.01
N ASN A 157 10.85 -4.74 -23.96
CA ASN A 157 9.43 -4.79 -23.64
C ASN A 157 9.07 -6.14 -23.01
N ILE A 158 8.11 -6.12 -22.09
CA ILE A 158 7.63 -7.33 -21.40
C ILE A 158 7.15 -8.41 -22.38
N LEU A 159 6.54 -7.99 -23.50
CA LEU A 159 6.01 -8.91 -24.52
C LEU A 159 7.11 -9.66 -25.28
N ASP A 160 8.32 -9.12 -25.30
CA ASP A 160 9.46 -9.68 -26.03
C ASP A 160 10.25 -10.69 -25.17
N ILE A 161 9.94 -10.78 -23.87
CA ILE A 161 10.62 -11.67 -22.93
C ILE A 161 9.97 -13.05 -23.00
N GLN A 162 10.74 -14.04 -23.50
CA GLN A 162 10.35 -15.45 -23.35
C GLN A 162 10.35 -15.81 -21.86
N LYS A 163 9.20 -16.29 -21.38
CA LYS A 163 9.11 -16.80 -20.02
C LYS A 163 9.78 -18.16 -19.96
N ASP A 164 10.92 -18.22 -19.29
CA ASP A 164 11.52 -19.50 -18.89
C ASP A 164 10.55 -20.25 -17.94
N ALA A 165 10.80 -21.56 -17.79
CA ALA A 165 10.05 -22.43 -16.89
C ALA A 165 9.94 -21.87 -15.46
N SER A 166 8.91 -22.31 -14.73
CA SER A 166 8.65 -21.89 -13.35
C SER A 166 9.90 -21.98 -12.46
N SER A 167 10.25 -20.88 -11.79
CA SER A 167 11.32 -20.88 -10.79
C SER A 167 10.89 -21.70 -9.57
N LEU A 168 11.81 -22.51 -9.04
CA LEU A 168 11.61 -23.21 -7.77
C LEU A 168 11.55 -22.18 -6.63
N GLY A 169 10.63 -22.40 -5.69
CA GLY A 169 10.47 -21.56 -4.51
C GLY A 169 11.53 -21.82 -3.44
N GLY A 170 11.30 -21.27 -2.24
CA GLY A 170 12.12 -21.57 -1.06
C GLY A 170 12.01 -23.04 -0.64
N TYR A 171 13.11 -23.61 -0.16
CA TYR A 171 13.12 -24.95 0.43
C TYR A 171 12.54 -24.92 1.84
N VAL A 172 11.64 -25.85 2.14
CA VAL A 172 11.07 -26.05 3.48
C VAL A 172 11.58 -27.39 4.01
N MET A 173 12.39 -27.33 5.07
CA MET A 173 12.88 -28.52 5.75
C MET A 173 11.76 -29.16 6.57
N GLU A 174 11.63 -30.48 6.51
CA GLU A 174 10.69 -31.20 7.38
C GLU A 174 11.14 -31.12 8.84
N GLY A 175 10.23 -30.69 9.71
CA GLY A 175 10.49 -30.59 11.15
C GLY A 175 10.31 -31.92 11.88
N LEU A 176 11.10 -32.14 12.93
CA LEU A 176 10.91 -33.25 13.86
C LEU A 176 9.67 -32.98 14.74
N LYS A 177 8.66 -33.84 14.66
CA LYS A 177 7.45 -33.73 15.48
C LYS A 177 7.74 -34.12 16.93
N GLY A 178 7.21 -33.34 17.87
CA GLY A 178 7.34 -33.61 19.30
C GLY A 178 7.40 -32.34 20.13
N LEU A 179 7.36 -32.51 21.45
CA LEU A 179 7.70 -31.45 22.39
C LEU A 179 9.22 -31.41 22.53
N HIS A 180 9.82 -30.27 22.24
CA HIS A 180 11.27 -30.07 22.34
C HIS A 180 11.57 -29.07 23.46
N GLU A 181 12.54 -29.39 24.31
CA GLU A 181 12.86 -28.59 25.50
C GLU A 181 13.72 -27.36 25.16
N HIS A 182 14.67 -27.51 24.23
CA HIS A 182 15.60 -26.46 23.83
C HIS A 182 15.59 -26.28 22.31
N VAL A 183 15.02 -25.16 21.84
CA VAL A 183 14.93 -24.83 20.42
C VAL A 183 15.63 -23.49 20.17
N VAL A 184 16.55 -23.48 19.21
CA VAL A 184 17.23 -22.26 18.74
C VAL A 184 16.73 -21.94 17.34
N VAL A 185 16.37 -20.67 17.12
CA VAL A 185 15.98 -20.17 15.80
C VAL A 185 17.11 -19.33 15.24
N LEU A 186 17.62 -19.72 14.07
CA LEU A 186 18.62 -18.97 13.33
C LEU A 186 17.99 -18.50 12.02
N ASP A 187 18.02 -17.20 11.76
CA ASP A 187 17.45 -16.58 10.57
C ASP A 187 18.49 -15.73 9.83
N PHE A 188 18.53 -15.86 8.50
CA PHE A 188 19.40 -15.04 7.66
C PHE A 188 18.80 -13.64 7.52
N LYS A 189 19.58 -12.62 7.90
CA LYS A 189 19.18 -11.23 7.66
C LYS A 189 19.02 -10.97 6.16
N SER A 190 17.77 -10.72 5.74
CA SER A 190 17.44 -10.33 4.36
C SER A 190 18.04 -11.29 3.32
N LEU A 191 17.73 -12.59 3.42
CA LEU A 191 18.32 -13.66 2.62
C LEU A 191 18.42 -13.34 1.11
N TYR A 192 17.30 -13.05 0.43
CA TYR A 192 17.31 -12.81 -1.02
C TYR A 192 18.09 -11.55 -1.43
N PRO A 193 17.92 -10.37 -0.78
CA PRO A 193 18.81 -9.24 -1.02
C PRO A 193 20.30 -9.56 -0.86
N THR A 194 20.67 -10.34 0.16
CA THR A 194 22.05 -10.76 0.39
C THR A 194 22.54 -11.68 -0.74
N ILE A 195 21.71 -12.64 -1.19
CA ILE A 195 21.99 -13.51 -2.35
C ILE A 195 22.20 -12.67 -3.62
N ILE A 196 21.31 -11.71 -3.90
CA ILE A 196 21.40 -10.81 -5.06
C ILE A 196 22.75 -10.09 -5.09
N GLN A 197 23.18 -9.54 -3.94
CA GLN A 197 24.45 -8.82 -3.84
C GLN A 197 25.66 -9.76 -3.95
N THR A 198 25.60 -10.90 -3.27
CA THR A 198 26.72 -11.86 -3.18
C THR A 198 27.01 -12.49 -4.55
N PHE A 199 25.96 -12.91 -5.25
CA PHE A 199 26.06 -13.60 -6.54
C PHE A 199 25.83 -12.66 -7.73
N LYS A 200 25.78 -11.33 -7.48
CA LYS A 200 25.64 -10.28 -8.50
C LYS A 200 24.46 -10.51 -9.46
N ILE A 201 23.34 -10.99 -8.92
CA ILE A 201 22.13 -11.28 -9.68
C ILE A 201 21.51 -9.96 -10.13
N ASP A 202 21.52 -9.72 -11.43
CA ASP A 202 21.13 -8.44 -12.00
C ASP A 202 20.73 -8.65 -13.48
N PRO A 203 19.64 -8.02 -13.97
CA PRO A 203 19.23 -8.17 -15.37
C PRO A 203 20.33 -7.79 -16.36
N TYR A 204 21.16 -6.78 -16.05
CA TYR A 204 22.28 -6.41 -16.90
C TYR A 204 23.42 -7.42 -16.81
N SER A 205 23.75 -7.94 -15.62
CA SER A 205 24.70 -9.05 -15.48
C SER A 205 24.27 -10.29 -16.28
N ARG A 206 22.97 -10.61 -16.33
CA ARG A 206 22.45 -11.73 -17.14
C ARG A 206 22.73 -11.56 -18.64
N LEU A 207 22.71 -10.32 -19.16
CA LEU A 207 23.08 -10.02 -20.55
C LEU A 207 24.59 -10.09 -20.81
N ARG A 208 25.40 -10.05 -19.75
CA ARG A 208 26.88 -10.06 -19.78
C ARG A 208 27.45 -11.31 -19.09
N GLY A 209 26.70 -12.41 -19.08
CA GLY A 209 27.06 -13.64 -18.34
C GLY A 209 28.37 -14.29 -18.81
N ASP A 210 28.90 -13.88 -19.95
CA ASP A 210 30.20 -14.26 -20.50
C ASP A 210 31.38 -13.51 -19.88
N VAL A 211 31.14 -12.41 -19.14
CA VAL A 211 32.20 -11.55 -18.59
C VAL A 211 32.32 -11.72 -17.07
N ASN A 212 33.46 -12.26 -16.61
CA ASN A 212 33.79 -12.44 -15.18
C ASN A 212 32.70 -13.21 -14.40
N SER A 213 32.24 -14.34 -14.94
CA SER A 213 31.23 -15.18 -14.32
C SER A 213 31.69 -15.75 -12.97
N LEU A 214 30.72 -16.01 -12.10
CA LEU A 214 30.93 -16.60 -10.78
C LEU A 214 30.40 -18.03 -10.79
N THR A 215 31.27 -19.00 -10.51
CA THR A 215 30.85 -20.39 -10.31
C THR A 215 30.55 -20.62 -8.84
N THR A 216 29.32 -21.02 -8.53
CA THR A 216 28.93 -21.44 -7.18
C THR A 216 29.61 -22.76 -6.80
N VAL A 217 29.66 -23.07 -5.50
CA VAL A 217 30.24 -24.32 -4.97
C VAL A 217 29.60 -25.59 -5.57
N ASN A 218 28.36 -25.49 -6.05
CA ASN A 218 27.63 -26.58 -6.69
C ASN A 218 27.77 -26.59 -8.23
N GLY A 219 28.65 -25.76 -8.80
CA GLY A 219 28.92 -25.71 -10.23
C GLY A 219 27.91 -24.93 -11.07
N VAL A 220 27.00 -24.19 -10.45
CA VAL A 220 26.08 -23.28 -11.17
C VAL A 220 26.84 -21.99 -11.50
N ASN A 221 26.84 -21.60 -12.79
CA ASN A 221 27.42 -20.36 -13.32
C ASN A 221 26.37 -19.27 -13.49
#